data_AF-A0A7V9LKZ0-F1
#
_entry.id   AF-A0A7V9LKZ0-F1
#
_cell.length_a   1.000
_cell.length_b   1.000
_cell.length_c   1.000
_cell.angle_alpha   90.00
_cell.angle_beta   90.00
_cell.angle_gamma   90.00
#
_symmetry.space_group_name_H-M   'P 1'
#
loop_
_entity.id
_entity.type
_entity.pdbx_description
1 polymer ?
#
loop_
_entity_poly.entity_id
_entity_poly.type
_entity_poly.pdbx_seq_one_letter_code
_entity_poly.pdbx_strand_id
1 'polypeptide(L)' 'MNTLTAPVSAAHLNYLLRIADSSLILGHRLSEWCGHGPVIEEDIALTNVALDLIGQ' A
#
# COMPACT_ATOMS: atom_id res chain seq x y z
N MET A 1 29.17 5.91 -16.90
CA MET A 1 28.24 6.91 -16.33
C MET A 1 27.27 7.35 -17.42
N ASN A 2 25.97 7.27 -17.14
CA ASN A 2 24.78 7.61 -17.94
C ASN A 2 24.24 6.61 -18.98
N THR A 3 23.25 5.83 -18.53
CA THR A 3 22.04 5.53 -19.32
C THR A 3 20.83 6.02 -18.53
N LEU A 4 20.57 7.32 -18.60
CA LEU A 4 19.37 7.95 -18.05
C LEU A 4 18.15 7.48 -18.86
N THR A 5 17.11 7.06 -18.12
CA THR A 5 15.70 7.25 -18.46
C THR A 5 15.24 6.74 -19.84
N ALA A 6 15.01 5.43 -19.96
CA ALA A 6 13.96 4.98 -20.88
C ALA A 6 12.63 5.61 -20.38
N PRO A 7 11.80 6.24 -21.24
CA PRO A 7 10.51 6.73 -20.79
C PRO A 7 9.75 5.52 -20.25
N VAL A 8 9.37 5.57 -18.97
CA VAL A 8 8.43 4.59 -18.40
C VAL A 8 7.22 4.62 -19.32
N SER A 9 7.06 3.58 -20.14
CA SER A 9 5.98 3.52 -21.12
C SER A 9 4.67 3.73 -20.38
N ALA A 10 3.71 4.46 -20.94
CA ALA A 10 2.44 4.74 -20.27
C ALA A 10 1.75 3.48 -19.71
N ALA A 11 1.97 2.31 -20.33
CA ALA A 11 1.51 1.02 -19.82
C ALA A 11 2.15 0.62 -18.47
N HIS A 12 3.47 0.78 -18.31
CA HIS A 12 4.18 0.54 -17.06
C HIS A 12 3.74 1.51 -15.95
N LEU A 13 3.54 2.79 -16.28
CA LEU A 13 3.05 3.78 -15.31
C LEU A 13 1.63 3.43 -14.84
N ASN A 14 0.71 3.13 -15.76
CA ASN A 14 -0.65 2.72 -15.42
C ASN A 14 -0.69 1.42 -14.61
N TYR A 15 0.22 0.48 -14.90
CA TYR A 15 0.32 -0.76 -14.12
C TYR A 15 0.74 -0.50 -12.67
N LEU A 16 1.77 0.32 -12.47
CA LEU A 16 2.22 0.72 -11.12
C LEU A 16 1.14 1.52 -10.37
N LEU A 17 0.49 2.46 -11.05
CA LEU A 17 -0.63 3.21 -10.46
C LEU A 17 -1.76 2.29 -10.01
N ARG A 18 -2.10 1.27 -10.81
CA ARG A 18 -3.16 0.32 -10.43
C ARG A 18 -2.80 -0.53 -9.22
N ILE A 19 -1.51 -0.86 -9.04
CA ILE A 19 -1.01 -1.52 -7.83
C ILE A 19 -1.10 -0.56 -6.65
N ALA A 20 -0.62 0.67 -6.79
CA ALA A 20 -0.67 1.69 -5.74
C ALA A 20 -2.12 1.97 -5.30
N ASP A 21 -3.06 2.10 -6.22
CA ASP A 21 -4.48 2.27 -5.92
C ASP A 21 -5.03 1.09 -5.11
N SER A 22 -4.63 -0.13 -5.45
CA SER A 22 -5.06 -1.33 -4.73
C SER A 22 -4.50 -1.36 -3.31
N SER A 23 -3.21 -1.04 -3.14
CA SER A 23 -2.56 -0.95 -1.83
C SER A 23 -3.19 0.15 -0.96
N LEU A 24 -3.52 1.31 -1.54
CA LEU A 24 -4.17 2.42 -0.85
C LEU A 24 -5.58 2.04 -0.34
N ILE A 25 -6.39 1.40 -1.20
CA ILE A 25 -7.74 0.97 -0.84
C ILE A 25 -7.69 -0.11 0.26
N LEU A 26 -6.76 -1.05 0.15
CA LEU A 26 -6.58 -2.09 1.16
C LEU A 26 -6.11 -1.52 2.51
N GLY A 27 -5.14 -0.60 2.51
CA GLY A 27 -4.67 0.08 3.71
C GLY A 27 -5.78 0.90 4.39
N HIS A 28 -6.59 1.62 3.62
CA HIS A 28 -7.74 2.35 4.16
C HIS A 28 -8.77 1.41 4.80
N ARG A 29 -9.15 0.34 4.09
CA ARG A 29 -10.12 -0.63 4.62
C ARG A 29 -9.60 -1.35 5.85
N LEU A 30 -8.32 -1.70 5.93
CA LEU A 30 -7.74 -2.31 7.14
C LEU A 30 -7.72 -1.33 8.31
N SER A 31 -7.50 -0.04 8.05
CA SER A 31 -7.53 1.00 9.08
C SER A 31 -8.93 1.17 9.69
N GLU A 32 -10.00 0.88 8.97
CA GLU A 32 -11.38 0.88 9.50
C GLU A 32 -11.59 -0.19 10.58
N TRP A 33 -10.80 -1.27 10.56
CA TRP A 33 -10.86 -2.35 11.55
C TRP A 33 -9.92 -2.14 12.74
N CYS A 34 -9.16 -1.04 12.76
CA CYS A 34 -8.37 -0.67 13.93
C CYS A 34 -9.32 -0.47 15.13
N GLY A 35 -9.01 -1.09 16.26
CA GLY A 35 -9.83 -1.11 17.47
C GLY A 35 -10.93 -2.18 17.49
N HIS A 36 -11.10 -2.97 16.42
CA HIS A 36 -12.01 -4.11 16.38
C HIS A 36 -11.32 -5.45 16.70
N GLY A 37 -9.99 -5.43 16.88
CA GLY A 37 -9.23 -6.60 17.31
C GLY A 37 -9.63 -7.06 18.73
N PRO A 38 -9.73 -8.37 18.99
CA PRO A 38 -10.09 -8.90 20.31
C PRO A 38 -8.99 -8.66 21.38
N VAL A 39 -7.75 -8.42 20.95
CA VAL A 39 -6.55 -8.23 21.78
C VAL A 39 -5.68 -7.12 21.15
N ILE A 40 -4.93 -6.40 21.99
CA ILE A 40 -4.19 -5.19 21.59
C ILE A 40 -3.03 -5.53 20.64
N GLU A 41 -2.32 -6.62 20.88
CA GLU A 41 -1.20 -7.08 20.08
C GLU A 41 -1.61 -7.35 18.63
N GLU A 42 -2.77 -7.98 18.44
CA GLU A 42 -3.36 -8.28 17.13
C GLU A 42 -3.82 -7.00 16.41
N ASP A 43 -4.37 -6.03 17.15
CA ASP A 43 -4.79 -4.74 16.59
C ASP A 43 -3.60 -3.87 16.16
N ILE A 44 -2.50 -3.91 16.93
CA ILE A 44 -1.22 -3.29 16.56
C ILE A 44 -0.63 -3.98 15.33
N ALA A 45 -0.65 -5.32 15.27
CA ALA A 45 -0.19 -6.05 14.10
C ALA A 45 -1.01 -5.71 12.84
N LEU A 46 -2.33 -5.62 12.97
CA LEU A 46 -3.23 -5.24 11.88
C LEU A 46 -2.94 -3.81 11.39
N THR A 47 -2.77 -2.86 12.31
CA THR A 47 -2.47 -1.46 12.00
C THR A 47 -1.10 -1.32 11.32
N ASN A 48 -0.10 -2.11 11.73
CA ASN A 48 1.21 -2.12 11.07
C ASN A 48 1.14 -2.62 9.63
N VAL A 49 0.31 -3.63 9.35
CA VAL A 49 0.08 -4.11 7.97
C VAL A 49 -0.65 -3.05 7.13
N ALA A 50 -1.63 -2.36 7.72
CA ALA A 50 -2.32 -1.26 7.04
C ALA A 50 -1.37 -0.11 6.69
N LEU A 51 -0.44 0.23 7.59
CA LEU A 51 0.56 1.28 7.39
C LEU A 51 1.57 0.90 6.28
N ASP A 52 2.02 -0.37 6.23
CA ASP A 52 2.92 -0.85 5.19
C ASP A 52 2.28 -0.73 3.80
N LEU A 53 1.00 -1.09 3.66
CA LEU A 53 0.26 -0.95 2.41
C LEU A 53 0.10 0.51 1.95
N ILE A 54 0.07 1.47 2.88
CA ILE A 54 0.02 2.90 2.55
C ILE A 54 1.41 3.43 2.13
N GLY A 55 2.49 2.79 2.60
CA GLY A 55 3.86 3.19 2.31
C GLY A 55 4.47 2.60 1.02
N GLN A 56 3.79 1.67 0.36
CA GLN A 56 4.18 1.02 -0.91
C GLN A 56 3.87 1.89 -2.13
#